data_AF-A0A6M8HXM4-F1
#
_entry.id   AF-A0A6M8HXM4-F1
#
_cell.length_a   1.000
_cell.length_b   1.000
_cell.length_c   1.000
_cell.angle_alpha   90.00
_cell.angle_beta   90.00
_cell.angle_gamma   90.00
#
_symmetry.space_group_name_H-M   'P 1'
#
loop_
_entity.id
_entity.type
_entity.pdbx_description
1 polymer ?
#
loop_
_entity_poly.entity_id
_entity_poly.type
_entity_poly.pdbx_seq_one_letter_code
_entity_poly.pdbx_strand_id
1 'polypeptide(L)'
;MMESGCQNLPGTGTITGAFQMTAATYTASLAAALAEDPNLAANIVPGLAGQNDPATQAIAAAAYLKQGAQYLQAQGDANPTVLDVRGYYNFGPQGGAQLAQAQPTALMSDTLTGYSAATLAKNGITAGETVGQWQSSVAAKIGNAATASVLTT
;
A
#
# COMPACT_ATOMS: atom_id res chain seq x y z
N MET A 1 -11.19 -2.04 -5.40
CA MET A 1 -9.74 -2.23 -5.45
C MET A 1 -9.11 -1.26 -6.42
N MET A 2 -8.34 -0.31 -5.89
CA MET A 2 -7.80 0.82 -6.66
C MET A 2 -6.65 0.42 -7.61
N GLU A 3 -5.94 -0.68 -7.32
CA GLU A 3 -4.75 -1.08 -8.10
C GLU A 3 -5.07 -1.68 -9.47
N SER A 4 -6.17 -2.42 -9.57
CA SER A 4 -6.52 -3.23 -10.75
C SER A 4 -7.91 -2.94 -11.29
N GLY A 5 -8.63 -1.98 -10.73
CA GLY A 5 -10.04 -1.76 -11.05
C GLY A 5 -10.92 -2.96 -10.71
N CYS A 6 -10.58 -3.70 -9.64
CA CYS A 6 -11.22 -4.96 -9.24
C CYS A 6 -11.07 -6.10 -10.25
N GLN A 7 -10.03 -6.07 -11.09
CA GLN A 7 -9.75 -7.13 -12.05
C GLN A 7 -8.58 -7.98 -11.59
N ASN A 8 -8.66 -9.29 -11.82
CA ASN A 8 -7.50 -10.15 -11.65
C ASN A 8 -6.63 -10.06 -12.90
N LEU A 9 -5.75 -9.05 -12.95
CA LEU A 9 -4.96 -8.77 -14.14
C LEU A 9 -3.71 -9.66 -14.19
N PRO A 10 -3.43 -10.32 -15.33
CA PRO A 10 -2.07 -10.80 -15.61
C PRO A 10 -1.19 -9.57 -15.72
N GLY A 11 -0.26 -9.43 -14.78
CA GLY A 11 0.57 -8.25 -14.62
C GLY A 11 1.39 -7.86 -15.84
N THR A 12 1.62 -6.57 -16.03
CA THR A 12 2.72 -6.09 -16.87
C THR A 12 4.01 -6.11 -16.06
N GLY A 13 4.85 -7.13 -16.24
CA GLY A 13 6.12 -7.31 -15.51
C GLY A 13 6.02 -8.31 -14.35
N THR A 14 6.60 -7.98 -13.18
CA THR A 14 6.62 -8.86 -11.99
C THR A 14 5.50 -8.56 -10.97
N ILE A 15 4.68 -7.55 -11.25
CA ILE A 15 3.57 -7.08 -10.42
C ILE A 15 2.28 -7.63 -11.01
N THR A 16 1.56 -8.50 -10.29
CA THR A 16 0.38 -9.22 -10.83
C THR A 16 -0.80 -9.21 -9.87
N GLY A 17 -1.97 -9.58 -10.38
CA GLY A 17 -3.12 -9.94 -9.56
C GLY A 17 -3.94 -8.73 -9.13
N ALA A 18 -5.01 -9.01 -8.40
CA ALA A 18 -5.98 -8.03 -7.97
C ALA A 18 -5.34 -6.88 -7.15
N PHE A 19 -4.34 -7.16 -6.32
CA PHE A 19 -3.64 -6.17 -5.49
C PHE A 19 -2.36 -5.62 -6.14
N GLN A 20 -1.94 -6.10 -7.31
CA GLN A 20 -0.71 -5.66 -7.96
C GLN A 20 0.50 -5.73 -7.00
N MET A 21 0.78 -6.92 -6.47
CA MET A 21 1.96 -7.16 -5.61
C MET A 21 3.11 -7.72 -6.44
N THR A 22 4.35 -7.37 -6.09
CA THR A 22 5.55 -8.09 -6.61
C THR A 22 5.61 -9.51 -6.05
N ALA A 23 6.29 -10.43 -6.72
CA ALA A 23 6.51 -11.79 -6.21
C ALA A 23 7.19 -11.81 -4.83
N ALA A 24 8.15 -10.90 -4.59
CA ALA A 24 8.88 -10.80 -3.33
C ALA A 24 7.95 -10.30 -2.20
N THR A 25 7.20 -9.22 -2.43
CA THR A 25 6.24 -8.68 -1.46
C THR A 25 5.16 -9.70 -1.15
N TYR A 26 4.58 -10.34 -2.18
CA TYR A 26 3.58 -11.39 -2.00
C TYR A 26 4.08 -12.54 -1.12
N THR A 27 5.28 -13.07 -1.42
CA THR A 27 5.83 -14.21 -0.68
C THR A 27 6.10 -13.85 0.78
N ALA A 28 6.72 -12.70 1.03
CA ALA A 28 7.02 -12.24 2.39
C ALA A 28 5.74 -11.96 3.20
N SER A 29 4.75 -11.30 2.60
CA SER A 29 3.51 -10.96 3.30
C SER A 29 2.59 -12.15 3.52
N LEU A 30 2.54 -13.12 2.59
CA LEU A 30 1.81 -14.37 2.81
C LEU A 30 2.46 -15.19 3.94
N ALA A 31 3.79 -15.27 3.97
CA ALA A 31 4.50 -15.93 5.07
C ALA A 31 4.22 -15.27 6.43
N ALA A 32 4.16 -13.94 6.47
CA ALA A 32 3.78 -13.20 7.68
C ALA A 32 2.33 -13.48 8.09
N ALA A 33 1.39 -13.54 7.15
CA ALA A 33 -0.01 -13.88 7.41
C ALA A 33 -0.13 -15.29 8.02
N LEU A 34 0.55 -16.28 7.45
CA LEU A 34 0.55 -17.66 7.91
C LEU A 34 1.25 -17.83 9.27
N ALA A 35 2.25 -16.99 9.57
CA ALA A 35 2.90 -16.98 10.87
C ALA A 35 1.98 -16.43 11.97
N GLU A 36 1.11 -15.47 11.63
CA GLU A 36 0.13 -14.90 12.55
C GLU A 36 -1.09 -15.82 12.74
N ASP A 37 -1.62 -16.39 11.65
CA ASP A 37 -2.70 -17.38 11.70
C ASP A 37 -2.40 -18.58 10.77
N PRO A 38 -1.83 -19.67 11.32
CA PRO A 38 -1.53 -20.88 10.57
C PRO A 38 -2.76 -21.54 9.93
N ASN A 39 -3.97 -21.28 10.41
CA ASN A 39 -5.19 -21.89 9.85
C ASN A 39 -5.53 -21.35 8.46
N LEU A 40 -5.00 -20.18 8.09
CA LEU A 40 -5.12 -19.64 6.74
C LEU A 40 -4.50 -20.57 5.68
N ALA A 41 -3.56 -21.45 6.07
CA ALA A 41 -2.92 -22.41 5.16
C ALA A 41 -3.94 -23.33 4.44
N ALA A 42 -5.08 -23.62 5.07
CA ALA A 42 -6.13 -24.46 4.50
C ALA A 42 -6.92 -23.75 3.37
N ASN A 43 -6.79 -22.43 3.24
CA ASN A 43 -7.63 -21.58 2.39
C ASN A 43 -6.83 -20.84 1.30
N ILE A 44 -5.56 -21.18 1.10
CA ILE A 44 -4.68 -20.51 0.13
C ILE A 44 -4.26 -21.42 -1.02
N VAL A 45 -3.91 -20.82 -2.14
CA VAL A 45 -3.17 -21.45 -3.23
C VAL A 45 -1.66 -21.34 -2.93
N PRO A 46 -0.92 -22.44 -2.74
CA PRO A 46 0.48 -22.38 -2.34
C PRO A 46 1.41 -21.76 -3.38
N GLY A 47 2.51 -21.17 -2.90
CA GLY A 47 3.56 -20.61 -3.75
C GLY A 47 3.09 -19.43 -4.60
N LEU A 48 3.83 -19.14 -5.67
CA LEU A 48 3.54 -18.00 -6.56
C LEU A 48 2.25 -18.15 -7.37
N ALA A 49 1.68 -19.37 -7.46
CA ALA A 49 0.39 -19.57 -8.11
C ALA A 49 -0.71 -18.76 -7.39
N GLY A 50 -0.64 -18.64 -6.06
CA GLY A 50 -1.61 -17.85 -5.29
C GLY A 50 -1.49 -16.33 -5.46
N GLN A 51 -0.43 -15.84 -6.12
CA GLN A 51 -0.31 -14.42 -6.45
C GLN A 51 -1.40 -13.98 -7.46
N ASN A 52 -1.90 -14.92 -8.28
CA ASN A 52 -3.02 -14.71 -9.21
C ASN A 52 -4.35 -15.22 -8.65
N ASP A 53 -4.39 -15.76 -7.43
CA ASP A 53 -5.63 -16.15 -6.78
C ASP A 53 -6.13 -14.96 -5.92
N PRO A 54 -7.31 -14.38 -6.22
CA PRO A 54 -7.77 -13.18 -5.52
C PRO A 54 -7.89 -13.35 -4.00
N ALA A 55 -8.31 -14.52 -3.52
CA ALA A 55 -8.46 -14.78 -2.09
C ALA A 55 -7.09 -14.86 -1.40
N THR A 56 -6.16 -15.63 -1.97
CA THR A 56 -4.80 -15.77 -1.45
C THR A 56 -4.05 -14.44 -1.48
N GLN A 57 -4.18 -13.68 -2.57
CA GLN A 57 -3.53 -12.38 -2.65
C GLN A 57 -4.16 -11.36 -1.69
N ALA A 58 -5.46 -11.44 -1.40
CA ALA A 58 -6.09 -10.60 -0.39
C ALA A 58 -5.53 -10.85 1.01
N ILE A 59 -5.25 -12.11 1.36
CA ILE A 59 -4.59 -12.46 2.64
C ILE A 59 -3.19 -11.84 2.71
N ALA A 60 -2.38 -12.00 1.65
CA ALA A 60 -1.04 -11.42 1.60
C ALA A 60 -1.09 -9.88 1.66
N ALA A 61 -2.01 -9.24 0.92
CA ALA A 61 -2.16 -7.80 0.92
C ALA A 61 -2.63 -7.27 2.29
N ALA A 62 -3.58 -7.94 2.95
CA ALA A 62 -4.03 -7.57 4.28
C ALA A 62 -2.88 -7.59 5.31
N ALA A 63 -2.03 -8.62 5.28
CA ALA A 63 -0.85 -8.68 6.13
C ALA A 63 0.15 -7.56 5.82
N TYR A 64 0.39 -7.26 4.54
CA TYR A 64 1.27 -6.15 4.14
C TYR A 64 0.75 -4.79 4.62
N LEU A 65 -0.56 -4.53 4.46
CA LEU A 65 -1.20 -3.29 4.90
C LEU A 65 -1.19 -3.16 6.43
N LYS A 66 -1.41 -4.26 7.17
CA LYS A 66 -1.28 -4.29 8.63
C LYS A 66 0.14 -3.94 9.08
N GLN A 67 1.16 -4.55 8.46
CA GLN A 67 2.56 -4.23 8.73
C GLN A 67 2.88 -2.76 8.42
N GLY A 68 2.33 -2.22 7.33
CA GLY A 68 2.44 -0.81 6.98
C GLY A 68 1.85 0.11 8.06
N ALA A 69 0.65 -0.19 8.54
CA ALA A 69 0.02 0.55 9.62
C ALA A 69 0.84 0.50 10.91
N GLN A 70 1.31 -0.69 11.32
CA GLN A 70 2.16 -0.86 12.50
C GLN A 70 3.48 -0.09 12.38
N TYR A 71 4.08 -0.07 11.18
CA TYR A 71 5.27 0.73 10.91
C TYR A 71 4.99 2.22 11.07
N LEU A 72 3.92 2.74 10.46
CA LEU A 72 3.53 4.16 10.58
C LEU A 72 3.29 4.55 12.04
N GLN A 73 2.61 3.69 12.80
CA GLN A 73 2.41 3.88 14.23
C GLN A 73 3.73 3.96 15.01
N ALA A 74 4.68 3.07 14.71
CA ALA A 74 6.01 3.12 15.30
C ALA A 74 6.83 4.36 14.87
N GLN A 75 6.47 5.00 13.76
CA GLN A 75 7.06 6.27 13.31
C GLN A 75 6.36 7.52 13.88
N GLY A 76 5.33 7.36 14.72
CA GLY A 76 4.66 8.45 15.43
C GLY A 76 3.28 8.82 14.89
N ASP A 77 2.76 8.12 13.88
CA ASP A 77 1.36 8.25 13.47
C ASP A 77 0.44 7.45 14.40
N ALA A 78 -0.09 8.09 15.44
CA ALA A 78 -0.82 7.40 16.49
C ALA A 78 -2.03 6.58 16.00
N ASN A 79 -2.71 7.03 14.92
CA ASN A 79 -3.92 6.42 14.40
C ASN A 79 -3.85 6.32 12.86
N PRO A 80 -3.02 5.42 12.30
CA PRO A 80 -2.85 5.32 10.87
C PRO A 80 -4.17 5.06 10.16
N THR A 81 -4.47 5.85 9.14
CA THR A 81 -5.69 5.74 8.34
C THR A 81 -5.48 4.91 7.07
N VAL A 82 -6.57 4.59 6.37
CA VAL A 82 -6.48 3.94 5.05
C VAL A 82 -5.65 4.79 4.07
N LEU A 83 -5.75 6.12 4.14
CA LEU A 83 -4.95 7.02 3.31
C LEU A 83 -3.46 6.96 3.65
N ASP A 84 -3.09 6.88 4.92
CA ASP A 84 -1.68 6.82 5.34
C ASP A 84 -1.03 5.52 4.90
N VAL A 85 -1.73 4.40 5.10
CA VAL A 85 -1.29 3.08 4.63
C VAL A 85 -1.24 3.02 3.10
N ARG A 86 -2.09 3.78 2.40
CA ARG A 86 -1.98 3.92 0.95
C ARG A 86 -0.69 4.64 0.54
N GLY A 87 -0.25 5.66 1.29
CA GLY A 87 1.06 6.29 1.12
C GLY A 87 2.20 5.27 1.28
N TYR A 88 2.15 4.46 2.33
CA TYR A 88 3.09 3.34 2.54
C TYR A 88 3.08 2.35 1.37
N TYR A 89 1.91 1.98 0.87
CA TYR A 89 1.79 1.02 -0.24
C TYR A 89 2.43 1.55 -1.53
N ASN A 90 2.21 2.82 -1.85
CA ASN A 90 2.72 3.44 -3.07
C ASN A 90 4.22 3.77 -3.00
N PHE A 91 4.72 4.20 -1.84
CA PHE A 91 6.06 4.78 -1.70
C PHE A 91 6.94 4.04 -0.69
N GLY A 92 6.55 2.83 -0.30
CA GLY A 92 7.25 2.02 0.68
C GLY A 92 7.29 2.63 2.08
N PRO A 93 8.06 2.02 3.01
CA PRO A 93 8.08 2.42 4.42
C PRO A 93 8.48 3.88 4.64
N GLN A 94 9.64 4.27 4.12
CA GLN A 94 10.19 5.62 4.36
C GLN A 94 9.32 6.70 3.71
N GLY A 95 8.90 6.50 2.46
CA GLY A 95 8.04 7.45 1.75
C GLY A 95 6.65 7.56 2.38
N GLY A 96 6.08 6.45 2.83
CA GLY A 96 4.81 6.44 3.57
C GLY A 96 4.87 7.25 4.86
N ALA A 97 5.90 7.05 5.67
CA ALA A 97 6.09 7.80 6.91
C ALA A 97 6.33 9.31 6.65
N GLN A 98 7.12 9.64 5.62
CA GLN A 98 7.33 11.03 5.20
C GLN A 98 6.01 11.71 4.81
N LEU A 99 5.16 11.02 4.04
CA LEU A 99 3.86 11.56 3.64
C LEU A 99 2.88 11.71 4.79
N ALA A 100 2.81 10.73 5.69
CA ALA A 100 1.93 10.78 6.86
C ALA A 100 2.26 11.95 7.80
N GLN A 101 3.53 12.40 7.83
CA GLN A 101 3.99 13.50 8.67
C GLN A 101 4.08 14.85 7.95
N ALA A 102 3.96 14.87 6.62
CA ALA A 102 4.18 16.07 5.84
C ALA A 102 3.00 17.06 5.92
N GLN A 103 3.34 18.34 5.82
CA GLN A 103 2.34 19.40 5.72
C GLN A 103 1.63 19.34 4.36
N PRO A 104 0.30 19.56 4.29
CA PRO A 104 -0.45 19.51 3.02
C PRO A 104 0.05 20.47 1.93
N THR A 105 0.73 21.54 2.31
CA THR A 105 1.30 22.54 1.39
C THR A 105 2.71 22.19 0.90
N ALA A 106 3.36 21.18 1.49
CA ALA A 106 4.68 20.73 1.04
C ALA A 106 4.58 20.10 -0.35
N LEU A 107 5.63 20.26 -1.16
CA LEU A 107 5.70 19.60 -2.47
C LEU A 107 5.98 18.10 -2.28
N MET A 108 5.37 17.28 -3.15
CA MET A 108 5.64 15.85 -3.19
C MET A 108 7.13 15.57 -3.46
N SER A 109 7.77 16.38 -4.32
CA SER A 109 9.20 16.27 -4.62
C SER A 109 10.10 16.52 -3.41
N ASP A 110 9.69 17.47 -2.56
CA ASP A 110 10.49 17.89 -1.39
C ASP A 110 10.24 16.97 -0.20
N THR A 111 9.08 16.30 -0.19
CA THR A 111 8.72 15.29 0.82
C THR A 111 9.38 13.95 0.51
N LEU A 112 9.35 13.52 -0.75
CA LEU A 112 9.83 12.21 -1.22
C LEU A 112 11.21 12.33 -1.87
N THR A 113 12.18 12.92 -1.17
CA THR A 113 13.52 13.24 -1.72
C THR A 113 14.32 12.02 -2.19
N GLY A 114 13.97 10.81 -1.72
CA GLY A 114 14.55 9.55 -2.19
C GLY A 114 14.10 9.13 -3.60
N TYR A 115 13.13 9.84 -4.19
CA TYR A 115 12.54 9.52 -5.48
C TYR A 115 12.96 10.52 -6.56
N SER A 116 13.42 10.02 -7.70
CA SER A 116 13.64 10.87 -8.87
C SER A 116 12.32 11.41 -9.41
N ALA A 117 12.34 12.56 -10.09
CA ALA A 117 11.16 13.12 -10.76
C ALA A 117 10.52 12.11 -11.74
N ALA A 118 11.32 11.28 -12.41
CA ALA A 118 10.81 10.22 -13.28
C ALA A 118 10.09 9.10 -12.50
N THR A 119 10.59 8.75 -11.31
CA THR A 119 9.94 7.76 -10.42
C THR A 119 8.64 8.31 -9.85
N LEU A 120 8.61 9.58 -9.45
CA LEU A 120 7.41 10.27 -8.99
C LEU A 120 6.34 10.33 -10.10
N ALA A 121 6.74 10.72 -11.32
CA ALA A 121 5.85 10.75 -12.48
C ALA A 121 5.25 9.37 -12.81
N LYS A 122 6.04 8.29 -12.70
CA LYS A 122 5.53 6.91 -12.85
C LYS A 122 4.49 6.52 -11.80
N ASN A 123 4.53 7.14 -10.63
CA ASN A 123 3.53 6.97 -9.56
C ASN A 123 2.36 7.95 -9.69
N GLY A 124 2.23 8.62 -10.83
CA GLY A 124 1.14 9.56 -11.11
C GLY A 124 1.30 10.92 -10.44
N ILE A 125 2.50 11.23 -9.91
CA ILE A 125 2.77 12.53 -9.29
C ILE A 125 3.11 13.56 -10.36
N THR A 126 2.42 14.69 -10.34
CA THR A 126 2.65 15.79 -11.28
C THR A 126 3.66 16.80 -10.74
N ALA A 127 4.35 17.51 -11.62
CA ALA A 127 5.32 18.52 -11.21
C ALA A 127 4.61 19.66 -10.45
N GLY A 128 5.09 19.97 -9.24
CA GLY A 128 4.48 20.98 -8.38
C GLY A 128 3.29 20.47 -7.56
N GLU A 129 2.94 19.19 -7.64
CA GLU A 129 1.88 18.60 -6.81
C GLU A 129 2.26 18.68 -5.32
N THR A 130 1.33 19.18 -4.51
CA THR A 130 1.50 19.20 -3.06
C THR A 130 1.02 17.89 -2.43
N VAL A 131 1.50 17.60 -1.23
CA VAL A 131 1.03 16.45 -0.43
C VAL A 131 -0.49 16.48 -0.26
N GLY A 132 -1.08 17.65 0.03
CA GLY A 132 -2.52 17.82 0.20
C GLY A 132 -3.32 17.57 -1.09
N GLN A 133 -2.79 17.94 -2.26
CA GLN A 133 -3.41 17.65 -3.55
C GLN A 133 -3.42 16.15 -3.82
N TRP A 134 -2.28 15.48 -3.58
CA TRP A 134 -2.17 14.03 -3.71
C TRP A 134 -3.12 13.32 -2.73
N GLN A 135 -3.10 13.69 -1.44
CA GLN A 135 -3.98 13.15 -0.40
C GLN A 135 -5.44 13.29 -0.78
N SER A 136 -5.87 14.46 -1.27
CA SER A 136 -7.24 14.70 -1.71
C SER A 136 -7.63 13.81 -2.90
N SER A 137 -6.76 13.70 -3.89
CA SER A 137 -6.95 12.85 -5.08
C SER A 137 -7.08 11.37 -4.71
N VAL A 138 -6.26 10.89 -3.78
CA VAL A 138 -6.29 9.50 -3.33
C VAL A 138 -7.48 9.23 -2.41
N ALA A 139 -7.78 10.13 -1.48
CA ALA A 139 -8.95 10.04 -0.61
C ALA A 139 -10.25 9.98 -1.43
N ALA A 140 -10.37 10.76 -2.52
CA ALA A 140 -11.51 10.69 -3.41
C ALA A 140 -11.69 9.32 -4.09
N LYS A 141 -10.59 8.61 -4.38
CA LYS A 141 -10.62 7.25 -4.95
C LYS A 141 -10.95 6.17 -3.92
N ILE A 142 -10.52 6.37 -2.67
CA ILE A 142 -10.84 5.47 -1.54
C ILE A 142 -12.29 5.66 -1.08
N GLY A 143 -12.79 6.90 -1.10
CA GLY A 143 -14.11 7.28 -0.62
C GLY A 143 -14.16 7.39 0.91
N ASN A 144 -15.33 7.07 1.49
CA ASN A 144 -15.63 7.33 2.91
C ASN A 144 -14.68 6.62 3.90
N ALA A 145 -13.95 5.60 3.46
CA ALA A 145 -13.00 4.88 4.30
C ALA A 145 -11.63 5.59 4.42
N ALA A 146 -11.36 6.64 3.65
CA ALA A 146 -10.03 7.25 3.56
C ALA A 146 -9.44 7.67 4.91
N THR A 147 -10.28 8.20 5.80
CA THR A 147 -9.89 8.69 7.13
C THR A 147 -10.18 7.69 8.25
N ALA A 148 -10.67 6.49 7.92
CA ALA A 148 -10.90 5.45 8.92
C ALA A 148 -9.56 4.90 9.40
N SER A 149 -9.39 4.79 10.72
CA SER A 149 -8.23 4.12 11.28
C SER A 149 -8.27 2.62 10.98
N VAL A 150 -7.11 2.05 10.68
CA VAL A 150 -6.99 0.63 10.29
C VAL A 150 -6.43 -0.27 11.38
N LEU A 151 -5.93 0.32 12.47
CA LEU A 151 -5.56 -0.41 13.67
C LEU A 151 -6.64 -0.14 14.72
N THR A 152 -7.28 -1.20 15.22
CA THR A 152 -8.11 -1.09 16.41
C THR A 152 -7.18 -0.94 17.62
N THR A 153 -7.42 0.08 18.44
CA THR A 153 -6.79 0.25 19.77
C THR A 153 -7.12 -0.91 20.69
#